data_AF-A0A524DL34-F1
#
_entry.id   AF-A0A524DL34-F1
#
_cell.length_a   1.000
_cell.length_b   1.000
_cell.length_c   1.000
_cell.angle_alpha   90.00
_cell.angle_beta   90.00
_cell.angle_gamma   90.00
#
_symmetry.space_group_name_H-M   'P 1'
#
loop_
_entity.id
_entity.type
_entity.pdbx_description
1 polymer ?
#
loop_
_entity_poly.entity_id
_entity_poly.type
_entity_poly.pdbx_seq_one_letter_code
_entity_poly.pdbx_strand_id
1 'polypeptide(L)'
;MNKKIKDSGRKALKKLIQNPNMKTFIKASIEFVENTNILNILRLEKSKELMENLNKLNITGASMNQLGRSIYAIGNKEEEKNIIEVFEAFKPDIRIYNLSINNNYPRILKIK
;
A
#
# COMPACT_ATOMS: atom_id res chain seq x y z
N MET A 1 20.08 -2.96 10.35
CA MET A 1 18.70 -3.21 9.90
C MET A 1 17.95 -4.03 10.95
N ASN A 2 16.79 -3.54 11.40
CA ASN A 2 15.98 -4.15 12.48
C ASN A 2 15.63 -5.63 12.17
N LYS A 3 15.77 -6.52 13.17
CA LYS A 3 15.47 -7.96 13.03
C LYS A 3 14.05 -8.22 12.52
N LYS A 4 13.05 -7.48 13.00
CA LYS A 4 11.67 -7.59 12.53
C LYS A 4 11.53 -7.30 11.04
N ILE A 5 12.23 -6.28 10.54
CA ILE A 5 12.22 -5.95 9.10
C ILE A 5 12.83 -7.09 8.28
N LYS A 6 13.97 -7.64 8.73
CA LYS A 6 14.62 -8.78 8.06
C LYS A 6 13.70 -10.00 7.99
N ASP A 7 13.09 -10.36 9.12
CA ASP A 7 12.27 -11.57 9.22
C ASP A 7 10.94 -11.41 8.46
N SER A 8 10.26 -10.28 8.60
CA SER A 8 9.02 -9.98 7.87
C SER A 8 9.27 -9.88 6.37
N GLY A 9 10.38 -9.26 5.93
CA GLY A 9 10.75 -9.17 4.52
C GLY A 9 10.99 -10.54 3.88
N ARG A 10 11.73 -11.42 4.57
CA ARG A 10 11.95 -12.81 4.11
C ARG A 10 10.64 -13.58 4.01
N LYS A 11 9.74 -13.44 4.99
CA LYS A 11 8.41 -14.08 4.98
C LYS A 11 7.56 -13.58 3.83
N ALA A 12 7.49 -12.25 3.63
CA ALA A 12 6.75 -11.63 2.54
C ALA A 12 7.28 -12.10 1.16
N LEU A 13 8.59 -12.10 0.97
CA LEU A 13 9.22 -12.58 -0.27
C LEU A 13 8.90 -14.06 -0.53
N LYS A 14 9.01 -14.92 0.50
CA LYS A 14 8.69 -16.35 0.37
C LYS A 14 7.24 -16.55 -0.08
N LYS A 15 6.28 -15.82 0.52
CA LYS A 15 4.86 -15.87 0.13
C LYS A 15 4.65 -15.44 -1.32
N LEU A 16 5.29 -14.35 -1.72
CA LEU A 16 5.20 -13.80 -3.07
C LEU A 16 5.75 -14.76 -4.13
N ILE A 17 6.91 -15.38 -3.89
CA ILE A 17 7.50 -16.35 -4.82
C ILE A 17 6.61 -17.58 -4.96
N GLN A 18 5.99 -18.05 -3.87
CA GLN A 18 5.13 -19.23 -3.87
C GLN A 18 3.79 -19.01 -4.61
N ASN A 19 3.24 -17.79 -4.58
CA ASN A 19 1.99 -17.47 -5.24
C ASN A 19 1.98 -16.02 -5.78
N PRO A 20 2.62 -15.76 -6.93
CA PRO A 20 2.91 -14.40 -7.41
C PRO A 20 1.68 -13.76 -8.06
N ASN A 21 0.75 -13.28 -7.24
CA ASN A 21 -0.42 -12.52 -7.69
C ASN A 21 -0.65 -11.29 -6.81
N MET A 22 -1.53 -10.40 -7.26
CA MET A 22 -1.76 -9.12 -6.58
C MET A 22 -2.36 -9.27 -5.19
N LYS A 23 -3.28 -10.22 -5.00
CA LYS A 23 -3.86 -10.50 -3.68
C LYS A 23 -2.79 -10.98 -2.69
N THR A 24 -1.87 -11.83 -3.13
CA THR A 24 -0.71 -12.26 -2.32
C THR A 24 0.21 -11.09 -1.99
N PHE A 25 0.51 -10.24 -2.97
CA PHE A 25 1.37 -9.06 -2.79
C PHE A 25 0.82 -8.11 -1.73
N ILE A 26 -0.46 -7.78 -1.83
CA ILE A 26 -1.12 -6.85 -0.90
C ILE A 26 -1.20 -7.45 0.49
N LYS A 27 -1.59 -8.73 0.61
CA LYS A 27 -1.60 -9.43 1.89
C LYS A 27 -0.21 -9.46 2.54
N ALA A 28 0.83 -9.79 1.78
CA ALA A 28 2.20 -9.76 2.27
C ALA A 28 2.66 -8.35 2.70
N SER A 29 2.18 -7.30 2.01
CA SER A 29 2.47 -5.91 2.35
C SER A 29 1.80 -5.48 3.67
N ILE A 30 0.51 -5.80 3.86
CA ILE A 30 -0.24 -5.55 5.10
C ILE A 30 0.45 -6.25 6.28
N GLU A 31 0.69 -7.56 6.15
CA GLU A 31 1.36 -8.34 7.18
C GLU A 31 2.77 -7.81 7.47
N PHE A 32 3.50 -7.30 6.47
CA PHE A 32 4.81 -6.70 6.69
C PHE A 32 4.70 -5.45 7.57
N VAL A 33 3.73 -4.56 7.30
CA VAL A 33 3.49 -3.35 8.08
C VAL A 33 3.12 -3.69 9.53
N GLU A 34 2.22 -4.65 9.73
CA GLU A 34 1.80 -5.13 11.05
C GLU A 34 2.97 -5.76 11.83
N ASN A 35 3.67 -6.72 11.23
CA ASN A 35 4.74 -7.46 11.91
C ASN A 35 5.96 -6.58 12.23
N THR A 36 6.22 -5.56 11.42
CA THR A 36 7.31 -4.61 11.68
C THR A 36 6.94 -3.53 12.69
N ASN A 37 5.64 -3.35 12.98
CA ASN A 37 5.12 -2.28 13.81
C ASN A 37 5.52 -0.88 13.33
N ILE A 38 5.80 -0.74 12.03
CA ILE A 38 6.48 0.44 11.48
C ILE A 38 5.64 1.71 11.62
N LEU A 39 4.31 1.62 11.50
CA LEU A 39 3.41 2.76 11.68
C LEU A 39 3.49 3.35 13.09
N ASN A 40 3.54 2.48 14.11
CA ASN A 40 3.64 2.92 15.51
C ASN A 40 5.05 3.46 15.83
N ILE A 41 6.11 2.83 15.30
CA ILE A 41 7.50 3.30 15.46
C ILE A 41 7.67 4.70 14.88
N LEU A 42 7.04 4.96 13.74
CA LEU A 42 7.11 6.24 13.05
C LEU A 42 6.06 7.26 13.52
N ARG A 43 5.18 6.90 14.47
CA ARG A 43 4.07 7.73 14.97
C ARG A 43 3.20 8.24 13.81
N LEU A 44 2.65 7.30 13.05
CA LEU A 44 1.84 7.55 11.85
C LEU A 44 0.39 7.08 12.07
N GLU A 45 -0.25 7.61 13.10
CA GLU A 45 -1.58 7.23 13.56
C GLU A 45 -2.64 7.47 12.49
N LYS A 46 -2.62 8.63 11.81
CA LYS A 46 -3.54 8.91 10.70
C LYS A 46 -3.35 7.96 9.52
N SER A 47 -2.11 7.60 9.18
CA SER A 47 -1.84 6.63 8.12
C SER A 47 -2.34 5.23 8.49
N LYS A 48 -2.21 4.86 9.78
CA LYS A 48 -2.75 3.61 10.31
C LYS A 48 -4.27 3.57 10.22
N GLU A 49 -4.94 4.62 10.69
CA GLU A 49 -6.40 4.73 10.64
C GLU A 49 -6.93 4.69 9.20
N LEU A 50 -6.29 5.43 8.28
CA LEU A 50 -6.63 5.40 6.85
C LEU A 50 -6.48 3.99 6.26
N MET A 51 -5.35 3.32 6.53
CA MET A 51 -5.10 1.96 6.07
C MET A 51 -6.14 0.97 6.63
N GLU A 52 -6.51 1.10 7.91
CA GLU A 52 -7.54 0.27 8.54
C GLU A 52 -8.93 0.51 7.92
N ASN A 53 -9.30 1.76 7.66
CA ASN A 53 -10.58 2.10 7.02
C ASN A 53 -10.67 1.58 5.59
N LEU A 54 -9.59 1.70 4.81
CA LEU A 54 -9.54 1.15 3.44
C LEU A 54 -9.65 -0.37 3.42
N ASN A 55 -9.01 -1.08 4.36
CA ASN A 55 -9.07 -2.55 4.42
C ASN A 55 -10.40 -3.10 4.96
N LYS A 56 -11.34 -2.25 5.40
CA LYS A 56 -12.73 -2.65 5.68
C LYS A 56 -13.59 -2.74 4.41
N LEU A 57 -13.14 -2.13 3.31
CA LEU A 57 -13.84 -2.19 2.03
C LEU A 57 -13.65 -3.57 1.36
N ASN A 58 -14.59 -3.95 0.50
CA ASN A 58 -14.45 -5.12 -0.36
C ASN A 58 -13.58 -4.79 -1.59
N ILE A 59 -12.27 -4.63 -1.37
CA ILE A 59 -11.27 -4.29 -2.40
C ILE A 59 -10.11 -5.30 -2.39
N THR A 60 -9.14 -5.17 -3.29
CA THR A 60 -7.95 -6.04 -3.27
C THR A 60 -7.12 -5.83 -1.99
N GLY A 61 -7.03 -4.58 -1.53
CA GLY A 61 -6.53 -4.20 -0.21
C GLY A 61 -5.71 -2.92 -0.24
N ALA A 62 -5.28 -2.47 0.94
CA ALA A 62 -4.50 -1.24 1.11
C ALA A 62 -3.30 -1.42 2.03
N SER A 63 -2.20 -0.75 1.74
CA SER A 63 -1.00 -0.79 2.59
C SER A 63 -0.18 0.48 2.46
N MET A 64 0.94 0.53 3.18
CA MET A 64 1.88 1.65 3.17
C MET A 64 2.86 1.56 2.00
N ASN A 65 3.13 2.70 1.35
CA ASN A 65 4.34 2.88 0.55
C ASN A 65 5.55 2.90 1.50
N GLN A 66 6.43 1.90 1.38
CA GLN A 66 7.53 1.70 2.32
C GLN A 66 8.42 2.94 2.43
N LEU A 67 8.78 3.30 3.68
CA LEU A 67 9.59 4.47 4.05
C LEU A 67 8.92 5.85 3.84
N GLY A 68 7.62 5.91 3.51
CA GLY A 68 6.86 7.16 3.39
C GLY A 68 5.72 7.29 4.40
N ARG A 69 4.94 8.38 4.30
CA ARG A 69 3.65 8.57 5.01
C ARG A 69 2.44 8.22 4.14
N SER A 70 2.68 7.77 2.92
CA SER A 70 1.65 7.54 1.92
C SER A 70 1.07 6.14 2.05
N ILE A 71 -0.25 6.06 1.98
CA ILE A 71 -1.01 4.82 1.86
C ILE A 71 -1.45 4.66 0.41
N TYR A 72 -1.41 3.44 -0.09
CA TYR A 72 -1.98 3.07 -1.38
C TYR A 72 -3.14 2.09 -1.15
N ALA A 73 -4.12 2.09 -2.05
CA ALA A 73 -5.18 1.10 -2.12
C ALA A 73 -5.25 0.55 -3.55
N ILE A 74 -5.48 -0.74 -3.68
CA ILE A 74 -5.70 -1.39 -4.97
C ILE A 74 -7.12 -1.96 -4.98
N GLY A 75 -7.85 -1.66 -6.06
CA GLY A 75 -9.18 -2.16 -6.30
C GLY A 75 -9.51 -2.14 -7.79
N ASN A 76 -10.66 -2.73 -8.12
CA ASN A 76 -11.22 -2.70 -9.47
C ASN A 76 -11.91 -1.35 -9.73
N LYS A 77 -12.22 -1.08 -11.00
CA LYS A 77 -12.85 0.19 -11.42
C LYS A 77 -14.17 0.46 -10.70
N GLU A 78 -14.95 -0.58 -10.43
CA GLU A 78 -16.24 -0.52 -9.73
C GLU A 78 -16.09 -0.07 -8.27
N GLU A 79 -14.92 -0.32 -7.66
CA GLU A 79 -14.63 -0.02 -6.25
C GLU A 79 -14.05 1.39 -6.07
N GLU A 80 -13.66 2.05 -7.17
CA GLU A 80 -12.92 3.32 -7.16
C GLU A 80 -13.63 4.41 -6.35
N LYS A 81 -14.95 4.56 -6.53
CA LYS A 81 -15.74 5.57 -5.81
C LYS A 81 -15.63 5.40 -4.30
N ASN A 82 -15.81 4.16 -3.81
CA ASN A 82 -15.77 3.85 -2.38
C ASN A 82 -14.36 4.06 -1.80
N ILE A 83 -13.32 3.72 -2.57
CA ILE A 83 -11.93 3.98 -2.18
C ILE A 83 -11.67 5.49 -2.05
N ILE A 84 -12.08 6.27 -3.04
CA ILE A 84 -11.88 7.73 -3.05
C ILE A 84 -12.63 8.38 -1.89
N GLU A 85 -13.88 7.97 -1.61
CA GLU A 85 -14.65 8.48 -0.47
C GLU A 85 -13.92 8.31 0.87
N VAL A 86 -13.27 7.17 1.10
CA VAL A 86 -12.46 6.96 2.31
C VAL A 86 -11.24 7.88 2.36
N PHE A 87 -10.55 8.10 1.23
CA PHE A 87 -9.43 9.06 1.20
C PHE A 87 -9.88 10.51 1.40
N GLU A 88 -11.01 10.91 0.80
CA GLU A 88 -11.56 12.27 0.92
C GLU A 88 -11.87 12.65 2.37
N ALA A 89 -12.29 11.69 3.21
CA ALA A 89 -12.52 11.90 4.64
C ALA A 89 -11.26 12.31 5.43
N PHE A 90 -10.06 12.13 4.87
CA PHE A 90 -8.78 12.53 5.47
C PHE A 90 -8.22 13.85 4.91
N LYS A 91 -8.96 14.55 4.04
CA LYS A 91 -8.61 15.92 3.67
C LYS A 91 -8.85 16.89 4.84
N PRO A 92 -8.09 18.00 4.92
CA PRO A 92 -7.08 18.47 3.96
C PRO A 92 -5.67 17.89 4.19
N ASP A 93 -5.52 16.94 5.13
CA ASP A 93 -4.19 16.46 5.57
C ASP A 93 -3.43 15.66 4.50
N ILE A 94 -4.14 15.17 3.48
CA ILE A 94 -3.58 14.32 2.44
C ILE A 94 -3.81 14.88 1.03
N ARG A 95 -2.99 14.42 0.09
CA ARG A 95 -3.23 14.55 -1.35
C ARG A 95 -3.60 13.17 -1.90
N ILE A 96 -4.56 13.16 -2.81
CA ILE A 96 -5.10 11.93 -3.40
C ILE A 96 -4.63 11.86 -4.86
N TYR A 97 -4.08 10.70 -5.24
CA TYR A 97 -3.66 10.42 -6.60
C TYR A 97 -4.37 9.16 -7.08
N ASN A 98 -5.28 9.31 -8.04
CA ASN A 98 -5.93 8.19 -8.70
C ASN A 98 -5.07 7.75 -9.89
N LEU A 99 -4.44 6.59 -9.76
CA LEU A 99 -3.43 6.09 -10.69
C LEU A 99 -3.78 4.68 -11.17
N SER A 100 -3.25 4.31 -12.34
CA SER A 100 -3.29 2.95 -12.87
C SER A 100 -1.91 2.30 -12.84
N ILE A 101 -1.87 0.97 -12.82
CA ILE A 101 -0.61 0.22 -12.99
C ILE A 101 -0.05 0.54 -14.39
N ASN A 102 1.18 1.05 -14.42
CA ASN A 102 1.88 1.30 -15.67
C ASN A 102 2.53 0.00 -16.17
N ASN A 103 1.99 -0.54 -17.26
CA ASN A 103 2.52 -1.75 -17.91
C ASN A 103 3.60 -1.42 -18.96
N ASN A 104 4.03 -0.16 -19.08
CA ASN A 104 5.08 0.26 -19.99
C ASN A 104 6.44 0.36 -19.28
N TYR A 105 7.50 0.17 -20.06
CA TYR A 105 8.88 0.41 -19.61
C TYR A 105 9.22 1.91 -19.61
N PRO A 106 10.25 2.33 -18.84
CA PRO A 106 10.83 3.66 -18.96
C PRO A 106 11.20 3.98 -20.41
N ARG A 107 10.85 5.19 -20.88
CA ARG A 107 11.18 5.67 -22.24
C ARG A 107 12.16 6.83 -22.15
N ILE A 108 13.21 6.79 -22.97
CA ILE A 108 14.14 7.90 -23.12
C ILE A 108 13.57 8.82 -24.21
N LEU A 109 13.18 10.03 -23.82
CA LEU A 109 12.79 11.07 -24.76
C LEU A 109 14.05 11.86 -25.15
N LYS A 110 14.36 11.92 -26.45
CA LYS A 110 15.37 12.86 -26.95
C LYS A 110 14.79 14.26 -26.85
N ILE A 111 15.28 15.06 -25.91
CA ILE A 111 15.02 16.50 -25.88
C ILE A 111 15.79 17.09 -27.07
N LYS A 112 15.08 17.73 -28.00
CA LYS A 112 15.70 18.48 -29.09
C LYS A 112 16.17 19.83 -28.60
#